data_AF-A0A4R3I8Y4-F1
#
_entry.id   AF-A0A4R3I8Y4-F1
#
_cell.length_a   1.000
_cell.length_b   1.000
_cell.length_c   1.000
_cell.angle_alpha   90.00
_cell.angle_beta   90.00
_cell.angle_gamma   90.00
#
_symmetry.space_group_name_H-M   'P 1'
#
loop_
_entity.id
_entity.type
_entity.pdbx_description
1 polymer ?
#
loop_
_entity_poly.entity_id
_entity_poly.type
_entity_poly.pdbx_seq_one_letter_code
_entity_poly.pdbx_strand_id
1 'polypeptide(L)'
;MRERIEKLVAWGEKNGLEIDKDLFDIEAYEADIKNGYPVDHVFEEDLGCALREVGVGFELEQGVCPSDYLPEIVKSCFSLVKDAEIQNISVDSSDDWESASVQLTLEGAAESITIENVDNSDWIPDELWIALKKFSEEKLPKVLFPLRAGETVNVIYLPSSEVAVLNELI
;
A
#
# COMPACT_ATOMS: atom_id res chain seq x y z
N MET A 1 5.97 -6.35 -22.32
CA MET A 1 6.00 -6.79 -20.92
C MET A 1 7.41 -6.83 -20.36
N ARG A 2 8.34 -7.56 -20.98
CA ARG A 2 9.77 -7.59 -20.60
C ARG A 2 10.39 -6.22 -20.27
N GLU A 3 10.29 -5.26 -21.20
CA GLU A 3 10.83 -3.91 -20.99
C GLU A 3 10.22 -3.19 -19.77
N ARG A 4 8.93 -3.42 -19.47
CA ARG A 4 8.24 -2.84 -18.31
C ARG A 4 8.81 -3.39 -17.00
N ILE A 5 8.98 -4.72 -16.92
CA ILE A 5 9.57 -5.41 -15.76
C ILE A 5 11.03 -4.98 -15.58
N GLU A 6 11.82 -4.90 -16.65
CA GLU A 6 13.22 -4.43 -16.58
C GLU A 6 13.31 -3.00 -16.03
N LYS A 7 12.42 -2.10 -16.47
CA LYS A 7 12.35 -0.74 -15.94
C LYS A 7 11.92 -0.71 -14.47
N LEU A 8 10.96 -1.54 -14.09
CA LEU A 8 10.50 -1.68 -12.70
C LEU A 8 11.64 -2.17 -11.79
N VAL A 9 12.34 -3.24 -12.16
CA VAL A 9 13.47 -3.79 -11.39
C VAL A 9 14.58 -2.75 -11.26
N ALA A 10 14.97 -2.10 -12.35
CA ALA A 10 15.99 -1.05 -12.31
C ALA A 10 15.57 0.15 -11.45
N TRP A 11 14.28 0.51 -11.47
CA TRP A 11 13.71 1.54 -10.59
C TRP A 11 13.75 1.10 -9.12
N GLY A 12 13.42 -0.17 -8.82
CA GLY A 12 13.51 -0.73 -7.48
C GLY A 12 14.92 -0.67 -6.93
N GLU A 13 15.91 -1.19 -7.68
CA GLU A 13 17.32 -1.17 -7.31
C GLU A 13 17.83 0.25 -7.00
N LYS A 14 17.47 1.23 -7.84
CA LYS A 14 17.82 2.65 -7.63
C LYS A 14 17.27 3.19 -6.31
N ASN A 15 16.12 2.70 -5.88
CA ASN A 15 15.43 3.13 -4.66
C ASN A 15 15.73 2.25 -3.44
N GLY A 16 16.66 1.28 -3.57
CA GLY A 16 17.00 0.35 -2.50
C GLY A 16 15.89 -0.66 -2.20
N LEU A 17 15.04 -0.94 -3.19
CA LEU A 17 13.97 -1.93 -3.13
C LEU A 17 14.44 -3.17 -3.90
N GLU A 18 14.46 -4.33 -3.24
CA GLU A 18 14.71 -5.60 -3.90
C GLU A 18 13.39 -6.09 -4.49
N ILE A 19 13.34 -6.22 -5.82
CA ILE A 19 12.17 -6.71 -6.56
C ILE A 19 12.54 -8.08 -7.10
N ASP A 20 11.85 -9.13 -6.62
CA ASP A 20 12.06 -10.49 -7.12
C ASP A 20 11.50 -10.63 -8.53
N LYS A 21 12.39 -10.56 -9.52
CA LYS A 21 12.03 -10.66 -10.93
C LYS A 21 11.52 -12.05 -11.33
N ASP A 22 11.83 -13.08 -10.54
CA ASP A 22 11.49 -14.47 -10.87
C ASP A 22 9.99 -14.76 -10.61
N LEU A 23 9.30 -13.84 -9.94
CA LEU A 23 7.84 -13.86 -9.78
C LEU A 23 7.08 -13.43 -11.05
N PHE A 24 7.75 -12.80 -12.03
CA PHE A 24 7.10 -12.40 -13.28
C PHE A 24 7.29 -13.46 -14.37
N ASP A 25 6.21 -14.16 -14.75
CA ASP A 25 6.23 -15.10 -15.88
C ASP A 25 6.11 -14.35 -17.23
N ILE A 26 7.24 -13.79 -17.67
CA ILE A 26 7.32 -13.02 -18.92
C ILE A 26 6.85 -13.83 -20.13
N GLU A 27 7.16 -15.13 -20.18
CA GLU A 27 6.81 -15.99 -21.31
C GLU A 27 5.29 -16.23 -21.34
N ALA A 28 4.67 -16.49 -20.19
CA ALA A 28 3.22 -16.58 -20.08
C ALA A 28 2.53 -15.28 -20.49
N TYR A 29 2.99 -14.13 -19.98
CA TYR A 29 2.42 -12.83 -20.35
C TYR A 29 2.49 -12.55 -21.85
N GLU A 30 3.65 -12.84 -22.48
CA GLU A 30 3.81 -12.62 -23.93
C GLU A 30 2.91 -13.55 -24.75
N ALA A 31 2.69 -14.78 -24.29
CA ALA A 31 1.74 -15.71 -24.90
C ALA A 31 0.28 -15.22 -24.75
N ASP A 32 -0.10 -14.76 -23.56
CA ASP A 32 -1.44 -14.29 -23.26
C ASP A 32 -1.80 -13.01 -24.03
N ILE A 33 -0.89 -12.05 -24.09
CA ILE A 33 -1.04 -10.85 -24.95
C ILE A 33 -1.25 -11.26 -26.41
N LYS A 34 -0.47 -12.22 -26.92
CA LYS A 34 -0.59 -12.71 -28.30
C LYS A 34 -1.94 -13.40 -28.57
N ASN A 35 -2.50 -14.04 -27.55
CA ASN A 35 -3.81 -14.68 -27.60
C ASN A 35 -4.98 -13.71 -27.32
N GLY A 36 -4.69 -12.45 -26.99
CA GLY A 36 -5.69 -11.42 -26.70
C GLY A 36 -6.26 -11.48 -25.28
N TYR A 37 -5.60 -12.18 -24.36
CA TYR A 37 -5.96 -12.19 -22.95
C TYR A 37 -5.41 -10.94 -22.25
N PRO A 38 -6.19 -10.31 -21.35
CA PRO A 38 -5.68 -9.24 -20.50
C PRO A 38 -4.67 -9.82 -19.50
N VAL A 39 -3.50 -9.19 -19.40
CA VAL A 39 -2.42 -9.62 -18.48
C VAL A 39 -2.23 -8.69 -17.29
N ASP A 40 -2.93 -7.55 -17.28
CA ASP A 40 -2.69 -6.50 -16.27
C ASP A 40 -3.01 -6.99 -14.85
N HIS A 41 -4.08 -7.76 -14.66
CA HIS A 41 -4.41 -8.34 -13.35
C HIS A 41 -3.33 -9.28 -12.82
N VAL A 42 -2.83 -10.19 -13.68
CA VAL A 42 -1.79 -11.16 -13.29
C VAL A 42 -0.48 -10.41 -12.99
N PHE A 43 -0.16 -9.40 -13.80
CA PHE A 43 1.00 -8.55 -13.56
C PHE A 43 0.89 -7.77 -12.23
N GLU A 44 -0.29 -7.23 -11.91
CA GLU A 44 -0.54 -6.53 -10.65
C GLU A 44 -0.38 -7.47 -9.45
N GLU A 45 -0.89 -8.70 -9.51
CA GLU A 45 -0.69 -9.73 -8.47
C GLU A 45 0.79 -10.08 -8.27
N ASP A 46 1.51 -10.35 -9.36
CA ASP A 46 2.95 -10.68 -9.32
C ASP A 46 3.77 -9.49 -8.82
N LEU A 47 3.37 -8.26 -9.17
CA LEU A 47 3.95 -7.03 -8.65
C LEU A 47 3.76 -6.89 -7.13
N GLY A 48 2.56 -7.18 -6.62
CA GLY A 48 2.29 -7.18 -5.19
C GLY A 48 3.17 -8.17 -4.44
N CYS A 49 3.37 -9.36 -5.00
CA CYS A 49 4.27 -10.37 -4.43
C CYS A 49 5.73 -9.90 -4.47
N ALA A 50 6.19 -9.34 -5.59
CA ALA A 50 7.55 -8.87 -5.78
C ALA A 50 7.92 -7.67 -4.89
N LEU A 51 6.93 -6.90 -4.44
CA LEU A 51 7.13 -5.74 -3.55
C LEU A 51 6.90 -6.07 -2.06
N ARG A 52 6.54 -7.32 -1.71
CA ARG A 52 6.18 -7.71 -0.34
C ARG A 52 7.34 -7.53 0.66
N GLU A 53 8.59 -7.63 0.22
CA GLU A 53 9.76 -7.47 1.10
C GLU A 53 10.11 -6.00 1.39
N VAL A 54 9.52 -5.06 0.64
CA VAL A 54 9.86 -3.63 0.72
C VAL A 54 8.73 -2.77 1.31
N GLY A 55 7.66 -3.42 1.74
CA GLY A 55 6.46 -2.78 2.28
C GLY A 55 5.78 -3.63 3.36
N VAL A 56 4.50 -3.32 3.60
CA VAL A 56 3.60 -4.18 4.36
C VAL A 56 2.42 -4.57 3.48
N GLY A 57 2.15 -5.88 3.40
CA GLY A 57 1.09 -6.44 2.56
C GLY A 57 -0.10 -6.89 3.39
N PHE A 58 -1.31 -6.67 2.85
CA PHE A 58 -2.58 -7.07 3.46
C PHE A 58 -3.48 -7.71 2.40
N GLU A 59 -4.20 -8.76 2.78
CA GLU A 59 -5.40 -9.19 2.04
C GLU A 59 -6.50 -8.14 2.22
N LEU A 60 -7.29 -7.84 1.20
CA LEU A 60 -8.37 -6.86 1.31
C LEU A 60 -9.53 -7.37 2.18
N GLU A 61 -9.85 -8.65 2.09
CA GLU A 61 -10.82 -9.32 2.97
C GLU A 61 -10.13 -9.79 4.26
N GLN A 62 -10.63 -9.33 5.41
CA GLN A 62 -10.11 -9.67 6.73
C GLN A 62 -10.98 -10.71 7.45
N GLY A 63 -12.26 -10.82 7.05
CA GLY A 63 -13.22 -11.76 7.64
C GLY A 63 -13.59 -11.48 9.10
N VAL A 64 -13.23 -10.31 9.63
CA VAL A 64 -13.45 -9.87 11.03
C VAL A 64 -13.86 -8.40 11.08
N CYS A 65 -14.37 -7.95 12.23
CA CYS A 65 -14.83 -6.56 12.41
C CYS A 65 -13.66 -5.56 12.30
N PRO A 66 -13.88 -4.33 11.81
CA PRO A 66 -12.84 -3.29 11.74
C PRO A 66 -12.07 -3.04 13.03
N SER A 67 -12.71 -3.22 14.20
CA SER A 67 -12.04 -3.09 15.50
C SER A 67 -10.87 -4.05 15.70
N ASP A 68 -10.92 -5.20 15.03
CA ASP A 68 -9.94 -6.27 15.20
C ASP A 68 -8.75 -6.08 14.24
N TYR A 69 -8.97 -5.56 13.03
CA TYR A 69 -7.93 -5.47 11.99
C TYR A 69 -7.37 -4.05 11.79
N LEU A 70 -8.20 -3.00 11.80
CA LEU A 70 -7.73 -1.64 11.44
C LEU A 70 -6.57 -1.13 12.31
N PRO A 71 -6.56 -1.34 13.65
CA PRO A 71 -5.43 -0.91 14.47
C PRO A 71 -4.11 -1.54 14.04
N GLU A 72 -4.10 -2.82 13.64
CA GLU A 72 -2.88 -3.52 13.23
C GLU A 72 -2.40 -3.07 11.85
N ILE A 73 -3.32 -2.88 10.91
CA ILE A 73 -2.99 -2.37 9.57
C ILE A 73 -2.37 -0.97 9.66
N VAL A 74 -3.03 -0.06 10.38
CA VAL A 74 -2.53 1.32 10.55
C VAL A 74 -1.15 1.33 11.21
N LYS A 75 -0.95 0.55 12.29
CA LYS A 75 0.37 0.43 12.94
C LYS A 75 1.43 -0.14 11.99
N SER A 76 1.07 -1.13 11.19
CA SER A 76 1.96 -1.77 10.22
C SER A 76 2.39 -0.77 9.14
N CYS A 77 1.46 0.02 8.60
CA CYS A 77 1.78 1.09 7.65
C CYS A 77 2.74 2.11 8.24
N PHE A 78 2.48 2.62 9.45
CA PHE A 78 3.37 3.59 10.10
C PHE A 78 4.70 2.98 10.53
N SER A 79 4.80 1.66 10.68
CA SER A 79 6.07 0.99 10.96
C SER A 79 7.10 1.18 9.82
N LEU A 80 6.65 1.49 8.60
CA LEU A 80 7.52 1.81 7.46
C LEU A 80 8.19 3.19 7.59
N VAL A 81 7.63 4.10 8.39
CA VAL A 81 8.16 5.45 8.57
C VAL A 81 9.35 5.37 9.52
N LYS A 82 10.56 5.49 8.96
CA LYS A 82 11.83 5.43 9.73
C LYS A 82 12.50 6.78 9.92
N ASP A 83 12.02 7.81 9.22
CA ASP A 83 12.58 9.16 9.20
C ASP A 83 11.78 10.17 10.02
N ALA A 84 10.79 9.69 10.79
CA ALA A 84 10.05 10.46 11.77
C ALA A 84 9.73 9.61 13.01
N GLU A 85 9.64 10.25 14.17
CA GLU A 85 9.19 9.63 15.42
C GLU A 85 7.65 9.60 15.46
N ILE A 86 7.08 8.39 15.36
CA ILE A 86 5.65 8.14 15.48
C ILE A 86 5.37 7.28 16.69
N GLN A 87 4.49 7.75 17.57
CA GLN A 87 4.12 7.08 18.82
C GLN A 87 2.60 7.08 19.05
N ASN A 88 2.15 6.31 20.03
CA ASN A 88 0.78 6.33 20.56
C ASN A 88 -0.31 6.14 19.48
N ILE A 89 -0.05 5.29 18.48
CA ILE A 89 -1.02 5.00 17.42
C ILE A 89 -2.20 4.22 18.01
N SER A 90 -3.38 4.83 17.95
CA SER A 90 -4.66 4.19 18.32
C SER A 90 -5.71 4.46 17.24
N VAL A 91 -6.60 3.50 17.04
CA VAL A 91 -7.73 3.62 16.12
C VAL A 91 -8.99 3.35 16.94
N ASP A 92 -9.97 4.23 16.81
CA ASP A 92 -11.25 4.13 17.52
C ASP A 92 -12.41 4.62 16.65
N SER A 93 -13.63 4.23 16.98
CA SER A 93 -14.86 4.67 16.32
C SER A 93 -15.94 4.99 17.36
N SER A 94 -16.69 6.07 17.12
CA SER A 94 -17.80 6.50 17.97
C SER A 94 -19.18 6.30 17.34
N ASP A 95 -19.23 5.77 16.12
CA ASP A 95 -20.41 5.72 15.25
C ASP A 95 -20.61 4.32 14.63
N ASP A 96 -20.36 3.27 15.41
CA ASP A 96 -20.50 1.87 14.98
C ASP A 96 -19.70 1.52 13.72
N TRP A 97 -18.50 2.10 13.61
CA TRP A 97 -17.61 1.94 12.46
C TRP A 97 -18.21 2.42 11.14
N GLU A 98 -19.08 3.44 11.15
CA GLU A 98 -19.36 4.26 9.96
C GLU A 98 -18.10 5.05 9.57
N SER A 99 -17.37 5.58 10.56
CA SER A 99 -16.06 6.19 10.41
C SER A 99 -15.09 5.69 11.48
N ALA A 100 -13.79 5.88 11.25
CA ALA A 100 -12.75 5.62 12.23
C ALA A 100 -11.80 6.81 12.36
N SER A 101 -11.32 7.03 13.58
CA SER A 101 -10.31 8.04 13.87
C SER A 101 -9.00 7.37 14.29
N VAL A 102 -7.93 7.68 13.55
CA VAL A 102 -6.57 7.33 13.92
C VAL A 102 -5.97 8.51 14.69
N GLN A 103 -5.60 8.28 15.93
CA GLN A 103 -4.84 9.23 16.75
C GLN A 103 -3.39 8.77 16.83
N LEU A 104 -2.44 9.69 16.68
CA LEU A 104 -1.01 9.41 16.83
C LEU A 104 -0.26 10.64 17.34
N THR A 105 0.97 10.42 17.78
CA THR A 105 1.93 11.49 18.08
C THR A 105 3.03 11.48 17.03
N LEU A 106 3.20 12.57 16.29
CA LEU A 106 4.26 12.78 15.30
C LEU A 106 5.22 13.85 15.82
N GLU A 107 6.48 13.50 16.05
CA GLU A 107 7.51 14.45 16.52
C GLU A 107 7.07 15.23 17.77
N GLY A 108 6.35 14.56 18.68
CA GLY A 108 5.80 15.15 19.90
C GLY A 108 4.51 15.96 19.73
N ALA A 109 3.98 16.12 18.51
CA ALA A 109 2.70 16.77 18.23
C ALA A 109 1.58 15.74 18.06
N ALA A 110 0.41 16.01 18.64
CA ALA A 110 -0.77 15.17 18.44
C ALA A 110 -1.35 15.40 17.02
N GLU A 111 -1.60 14.31 16.31
CA GLU A 111 -2.18 14.30 14.97
C GLU A 111 -3.37 13.34 14.93
N SER A 112 -4.31 13.65 14.04
CA SER A 112 -5.55 12.90 13.86
C SER A 112 -5.81 12.69 12.37
N ILE A 113 -6.17 11.47 12.00
CA ILE A 113 -6.58 11.10 10.64
C ILE A 113 -7.99 10.51 10.74
N THR A 114 -8.90 10.96 9.89
CA THR A 114 -10.25 10.39 9.78
C THR A 114 -10.31 9.48 8.57
N ILE A 115 -10.86 8.28 8.76
CA ILE A 115 -11.19 7.32 7.73
C ILE A 115 -12.71 7.29 7.64
N GLU A 116 -13.24 7.78 6.52
CA GLU A 116 -14.68 7.76 6.23
C GLU A 116 -15.05 6.39 5.64
N ASN A 117 -16.35 6.07 5.60
CA ASN A 117 -16.90 4.88 4.93
C ASN A 117 -16.18 3.56 5.32
N VAL A 118 -16.08 3.30 6.63
CA VAL A 118 -15.55 2.01 7.13
C VAL A 118 -16.63 0.91 7.07
N ASP A 119 -17.90 1.32 7.16
CA ASP A 119 -19.11 0.53 6.88
C ASP A 119 -19.32 -0.70 7.77
N ASN A 120 -18.62 -0.81 8.91
CA ASN A 120 -18.51 -2.02 9.72
C ASN A 120 -18.28 -3.30 8.86
N SER A 121 -17.49 -3.16 7.80
CA SER A 121 -17.22 -4.20 6.81
C SER A 121 -16.02 -5.04 7.20
N ASP A 122 -16.01 -6.31 6.79
CA ASP A 122 -14.84 -7.18 6.90
C ASP A 122 -13.81 -6.95 5.78
N TRP A 123 -14.06 -5.99 4.89
CA TRP A 123 -13.13 -5.51 3.87
C TRP A 123 -12.41 -4.24 4.33
N ILE A 124 -11.12 -4.13 4.03
CA ILE A 124 -10.37 -2.89 4.29
C ILE A 124 -10.92 -1.76 3.41
N PRO A 125 -11.35 -0.62 3.98
CA PRO A 125 -11.96 0.45 3.21
C PRO A 125 -10.93 1.19 2.33
N ASP A 126 -11.36 1.59 1.13
CA ASP A 126 -10.52 2.33 0.19
C ASP A 126 -10.04 3.67 0.77
N GLU A 127 -10.90 4.28 1.57
CA GLU A 127 -10.72 5.53 2.28
C GLU A 127 -9.52 5.49 3.25
N LEU A 128 -9.18 4.31 3.79
CA LEU A 128 -7.97 4.15 4.61
C LEU A 128 -6.73 4.57 3.82
N TRP A 129 -6.61 4.07 2.60
CA TRP A 129 -5.43 4.28 1.78
C TRP A 129 -5.33 5.74 1.30
N ILE A 130 -6.47 6.34 0.97
CA ILE A 130 -6.57 7.75 0.62
C ILE A 130 -6.15 8.63 1.80
N ALA A 131 -6.65 8.31 3.00
CA ALA A 131 -6.36 9.08 4.21
C ALA A 131 -4.88 8.96 4.61
N LEU A 132 -4.30 7.76 4.60
CA LEU A 132 -2.88 7.54 4.90
C LEU A 132 -1.95 8.22 3.89
N LYS A 133 -2.26 8.11 2.59
CA LYS A 133 -1.50 8.78 1.53
C LYS A 133 -1.52 10.29 1.73
N LYS A 134 -2.71 10.88 1.89
CA LYS A 134 -2.87 12.33 2.13
C LYS A 134 -2.10 12.80 3.37
N PHE A 135 -2.24 12.08 4.49
CA PHE A 135 -1.50 12.41 5.71
C PHE A 135 0.00 12.41 5.47
N SER A 136 0.53 11.37 4.82
CA SER A 136 1.97 11.27 4.55
C SER A 136 2.47 12.36 3.61
N GLU A 137 1.69 12.76 2.60
CA GLU A 137 2.01 13.87 1.70
C GLU A 137 2.08 15.22 2.44
N GLU A 138 1.23 15.42 3.45
CA GLU A 138 1.16 16.67 4.20
C GLU A 138 2.19 16.76 5.34
N LYS A 139 2.53 15.62 5.95
CA LYS A 139 3.21 15.58 7.26
C LYS A 139 4.55 14.87 7.26
N LEU A 140 4.85 14.05 6.24
CA LEU A 140 6.03 13.20 6.22
C LEU A 140 6.98 13.55 5.06
N PRO A 141 8.28 13.22 5.18
CA PRO A 141 9.24 13.41 4.07
C PRO A 141 8.96 12.54 2.84
N LYS A 142 8.25 11.42 3.02
CA LYS A 142 7.89 10.46 1.97
C LYS A 142 6.41 10.09 2.10
N VAL A 143 5.90 9.41 1.08
CA VAL A 143 4.50 9.04 0.95
C VAL A 143 4.30 7.57 1.27
N LEU A 144 3.31 7.27 2.11
CA LEU A 144 2.73 5.94 2.24
C LEU A 144 1.87 5.67 1.01
N PHE A 145 2.42 4.91 0.07
CA PHE A 145 1.80 4.64 -1.21
C PHE A 145 1.17 3.24 -1.23
N PRO A 146 -0.17 3.14 -1.39
CA PRO A 146 -0.87 1.88 -1.53
C PRO A 146 -0.75 1.36 -2.97
N LEU A 147 -0.28 0.13 -3.13
CA LEU A 147 -0.21 -0.58 -4.39
C LEU A 147 -1.20 -1.74 -4.35
N ARG A 148 -2.29 -1.63 -5.12
CA ARG A 148 -3.28 -2.69 -5.27
C ARG A 148 -2.78 -3.75 -6.24
N ALA A 149 -2.97 -5.00 -5.86
CA ALA A 149 -2.51 -6.19 -6.55
C ALA A 149 -3.55 -7.29 -6.38
N GLY A 150 -4.58 -7.29 -7.24
CA GLY A 150 -5.74 -8.17 -7.09
C GLY A 150 -6.45 -7.97 -5.75
N GLU A 151 -6.56 -9.05 -4.98
CA GLU A 151 -7.17 -9.08 -3.63
C GLU A 151 -6.22 -8.59 -2.52
N THR A 152 -5.03 -8.08 -2.87
CA THR A 152 -4.04 -7.59 -1.90
C THR A 152 -3.72 -6.11 -2.08
N VAL A 153 -3.30 -5.48 -0.98
CA VAL A 153 -2.66 -4.16 -0.97
C VAL A 153 -1.29 -4.28 -0.35
N ASN A 154 -0.28 -3.75 -1.04
CA ASN A 154 1.05 -3.53 -0.47
C ASN A 154 1.26 -2.03 -0.27
N VAL A 155 1.58 -1.62 0.95
CA VAL A 155 1.93 -0.23 1.25
C VAL A 155 3.44 -0.11 1.28
N ILE A 156 3.98 0.87 0.55
CA ILE A 156 5.41 1.21 0.52
C ILE A 156 5.63 2.66 0.91
N TYR A 157 6.82 3.01 1.41
CA TYR A 157 7.13 4.36 1.90
C TYR A 157 8.25 5.03 1.07
N LEU A 158 7.87 5.91 0.15
CA LEU A 158 8.76 6.42 -0.91
C LEU A 158 8.62 7.92 -1.16
N PRO A 159 9.68 8.61 -1.63
CA PRO A 159 9.57 10.01 -2.03
C PRO A 159 8.47 10.22 -3.08
N SER A 160 7.72 11.33 -3.00
CA SER A 160 6.62 11.60 -3.95
C SER A 160 7.06 11.61 -5.41
N SER A 161 8.31 12.01 -5.68
CA SER A 161 8.90 11.97 -7.03
C SER A 161 9.03 10.55 -7.58
N GLU A 162 9.28 9.57 -6.72
CA GLU A 162 9.45 8.17 -7.10
C GLU A 162 8.08 7.47 -7.20
N VAL A 163 7.07 7.91 -6.44
CA VAL A 163 5.67 7.50 -6.63
C VAL A 163 5.16 7.87 -8.02
N ALA A 164 5.49 9.07 -8.52
CA ALA A 164 5.09 9.48 -9.87
C ALA A 164 5.71 8.57 -10.94
N VAL A 165 6.99 8.23 -10.79
CA VAL A 165 7.68 7.30 -11.70
C VAL A 165 7.06 5.91 -11.63
N LEU A 166 6.76 5.40 -10.44
CA LEU A 166 6.14 4.09 -10.26
C LEU A 166 4.78 4.00 -10.96
N ASN A 167 3.93 5.03 -10.86
CA ASN A 167 2.64 5.10 -11.56
C ASN A 167 2.76 5.18 -13.09
N GLU A 168 3.94 5.46 -13.65
CA GLU A 168 4.19 5.37 -15.10
C GLU A 168 4.70 3.99 -15.52
N LEU A 169 5.18 3.18 -14.56
CA LEU A 169 5.70 1.84 -14.76
C LEU A 169 4.63 0.75 -14.55
N ILE A 170 3.61 1.07 -13.74
CA ILE A 170 2.38 0.31 -13.54
C ILE A 170 1.31 0.92 -14.46
#